data_AF-A0A925ZI71-F1
#
_entry.id   AF-A0A925ZI71-F1
#
_cell.length_a   1.000
_cell.length_b   1.000
_cell.length_c   1.000
_cell.angle_alpha   90.00
_cell.angle_beta   90.00
_cell.angle_gamma   90.00
#
_symmetry.space_group_name_H-M   'P 1'
#
loop_
_entity.id
_entity.type
_entity.pdbx_description
1 polymer ?
#
loop_
_entity_poly.entity_id
_entity_poly.type
_entity_poly.pdbx_seq_one_letter_code
_entity_poly.pdbx_strand_id
1 'polypeptide(L)'
;MNAIGLVIGTLLIAGPGGPKEDAQAGFEKFKAMVGEWEGANQSGQKIRHKYSLIGNGSVVMEESWFDAHKGDMMVTMYSVHEGKLILTHYCVAKNQPRLVASKIQDKGAKLEFTFMDATGIASRDVGHMDRATY
;
A
#
# COMPACT_ATOMS: atom_id res chain seq x y z
N MET A 1 3.70 0.01 63.09
CA MET A 1 3.13 -0.88 62.06
C MET A 1 3.17 -0.10 60.75
N ASN A 2 4.15 -0.38 59.88
CA ASN A 2 4.33 0.38 58.63
C ASN A 2 3.60 -0.35 57.50
N ALA A 3 2.59 0.30 56.91
CA ALA A 3 1.84 -0.24 55.79
C ALA A 3 2.65 -0.07 54.49
N ILE A 4 2.92 -1.20 53.82
CA ILE A 4 3.51 -1.26 52.49
C ILE A 4 2.38 -0.97 51.49
N GLY A 5 2.48 0.16 50.78
CA GLY A 5 1.58 0.51 49.68
C GLY A 5 1.95 -0.24 48.41
N LEU A 6 1.08 -1.15 47.95
CA LEU A 6 1.19 -1.83 46.67
C LEU A 6 0.73 -0.89 45.55
N VAL A 7 1.66 -0.39 44.74
CA VAL A 7 1.33 0.35 43.51
C VAL A 7 1.01 -0.67 42.42
N ILE A 8 -0.27 -0.87 42.15
CA ILE A 8 -0.73 -1.67 41.01
C ILE A 8 -0.57 -0.81 39.76
N GLY A 9 0.48 -1.07 38.97
CA GLY A 9 0.67 -0.46 37.66
C GLY A 9 -0.42 -0.93 36.69
N THR A 10 -1.22 0.00 36.19
CA THR A 10 -2.25 -0.28 35.19
C THR A 10 -1.58 -0.60 33.86
N LEU A 11 -1.69 -1.85 33.39
CA LEU A 11 -1.35 -2.22 32.02
C LEU A 11 -2.36 -1.53 31.08
N LEU A 12 -1.91 -0.55 30.30
CA LEU A 12 -2.70 0.00 29.19
C LEU A 12 -2.77 -1.05 28.08
N ILE A 13 -3.93 -1.71 27.96
CA ILE A 13 -4.24 -2.55 26.81
C ILE A 13 -4.53 -1.58 25.65
N ALA A 14 -3.59 -1.42 24.73
CA ALA A 14 -3.79 -0.60 23.54
C ALA A 14 -4.96 -1.18 22.71
N GLY A 15 -6.04 -0.41 22.58
CA GLY A 15 -7.16 -0.76 21.71
C GLY A 15 -6.75 -0.77 20.23
N PRO A 16 -7.65 -1.22 19.33
CA PRO A 16 -7.42 -1.07 17.89
C PRO A 16 -7.21 0.42 17.56
N GLY A 17 -6.25 0.70 16.67
CA GLY A 17 -5.97 2.06 16.21
C GLY A 17 -7.17 2.64 15.45
N GLY A 18 -7.28 3.97 15.44
CA GLY A 18 -8.23 4.69 14.60
C GLY A 18 -7.83 4.66 13.12
N PRO A 19 -8.72 5.08 12.20
CA PRO A 19 -8.50 4.98 10.76
C PRO A 19 -7.20 5.61 10.24
N LYS A 20 -6.76 6.71 10.87
CA LYS A 20 -5.49 7.39 10.52
C LYS A 20 -4.28 6.55 10.89
N GLU A 21 -4.31 5.89 12.05
CA GLU A 21 -3.25 5.01 12.52
C GLU A 21 -3.18 3.75 11.66
N ASP A 22 -4.33 3.21 11.26
CA ASP A 22 -4.39 2.08 10.33
C ASP A 22 -3.81 2.42 8.96
N ALA A 23 -4.14 3.58 8.39
CA ALA A 23 -3.57 4.05 7.13
C ALA A 23 -2.04 4.20 7.22
N GLN A 24 -1.53 4.75 8.33
CA GLN A 24 -0.09 4.85 8.56
C GLN A 24 0.55 3.47 8.70
N ALA A 25 -0.07 2.53 9.42
CA ALA A 25 0.42 1.17 9.57
C ALA A 25 0.51 0.45 8.22
N GLY A 26 -0.51 0.61 7.36
CA GLY A 26 -0.47 0.12 5.98
C GLY A 26 0.63 0.78 5.14
N PHE A 27 0.90 2.08 5.32
CA PHE A 27 2.01 2.76 4.66
C PHE A 27 3.38 2.24 5.10
N GLU A 28 3.57 2.00 6.41
CA GLU A 28 4.82 1.42 6.94
C GLU A 28 5.12 0.03 6.35
N LYS A 29 4.09 -0.78 6.00
CA LYS A 29 4.28 -2.02 5.25
C LYS A 29 4.97 -1.78 3.90
N PHE A 30 4.55 -0.76 3.14
CA PHE A 30 5.19 -0.43 1.86
C PHE A 30 6.61 0.14 2.05
N LYS A 31 6.84 0.94 3.10
CA LYS A 31 8.18 1.43 3.42
C LYS A 31 9.15 0.28 3.73
N ALA A 32 8.66 -0.77 4.39
CA ALA A 32 9.46 -1.96 4.69
C ALA A 32 9.85 -2.77 3.44
N MET A 33 9.21 -2.55 2.28
CA MET A 33 9.55 -3.22 1.02
C MET A 33 10.63 -2.49 0.21
N VAL A 34 11.16 -1.35 0.67
CA VAL A 34 12.24 -0.63 -0.03
C VAL A 34 13.40 -1.56 -0.36
N GLY A 35 13.75 -1.63 -1.64
CA GLY A 35 14.68 -2.61 -2.18
C GLY A 35 14.25 -3.14 -3.53
N GLU A 36 14.98 -4.15 -4.02
CA GLU A 36 14.71 -4.83 -5.29
C GLU A 36 14.22 -6.25 -5.04
N TRP A 37 13.22 -6.67 -5.80
CA TRP A 37 12.56 -7.96 -5.67
C TRP A 37 12.38 -8.60 -7.05
N GLU A 38 12.69 -9.88 -7.17
CA GLU A 38 12.39 -10.68 -8.36
C GLU A 38 11.57 -11.91 -7.95
N GLY A 39 10.58 -12.24 -8.78
CA GLY A 39 9.76 -13.43 -8.63
C GLY A 39 9.22 -13.90 -9.96
N ALA A 40 8.35 -14.90 -9.92
CA ALA A 40 7.61 -15.36 -11.07
C ALA A 40 6.15 -15.62 -10.68
N ASN A 41 5.22 -15.37 -11.61
CA ASN A 41 3.83 -15.77 -11.41
C ASN A 41 3.66 -17.30 -11.61
N GLN A 42 2.44 -17.79 -11.40
CA GLN A 42 2.11 -19.22 -11.56
C GLN A 42 2.38 -19.77 -12.97
N SER A 43 2.40 -18.89 -13.98
CA SER A 43 2.71 -19.24 -15.37
C SER A 43 4.21 -19.17 -15.69
N GLY A 44 5.06 -18.92 -14.69
CA GLY A 44 6.51 -18.80 -14.85
C GLY A 44 6.99 -17.48 -15.45
N GLN A 45 6.09 -16.50 -15.64
CA GLN A 45 6.47 -15.17 -16.15
C GLN A 45 7.21 -14.41 -15.06
N LYS A 46 8.38 -13.89 -15.37
CA LYS A 46 9.18 -13.12 -14.43
C LYS A 46 8.53 -11.79 -14.14
N ILE A 47 8.63 -11.40 -12.88
CA ILE A 47 8.19 -10.10 -12.39
C ILE A 47 9.32 -9.54 -11.55
N ARG A 48 9.70 -8.29 -11.82
CA ARG A 48 10.64 -7.54 -11.00
C ARG A 48 9.97 -6.30 -10.46
N HIS A 49 10.30 -5.97 -9.23
CA HIS A 49 9.86 -4.76 -8.56
C HIS A 49 11.05 -4.04 -7.94
N LYS A 50 10.99 -2.71 -7.91
CA LYS A 50 11.90 -1.89 -7.12
C LYS A 50 11.08 -0.87 -6.34
N TYR A 51 11.25 -0.86 -5.03
CA TYR A 51 10.58 0.07 -4.14
C TYR A 51 11.58 1.11 -3.65
N SER A 52 11.24 2.39 -3.80
CA SER A 52 12.06 3.52 -3.36
C SER A 52 11.22 4.52 -2.56
N LEU A 53 11.83 5.18 -1.58
CA LEU A 53 11.22 6.33 -0.90
C LEU A 53 11.52 7.61 -1.67
N ILE A 54 10.49 8.38 -1.96
CA ILE A 54 10.58 9.69 -2.62
C ILE A 54 9.78 10.74 -1.85
N GLY A 55 9.82 11.99 -2.29
CA GLY A 55 9.00 13.06 -1.69
C GLY A 55 9.27 13.24 -0.20
N ASN A 56 10.55 13.21 0.20
CA ASN A 56 10.97 13.29 1.61
C ASN A 56 10.36 12.17 2.49
N GLY A 57 10.21 10.97 1.94
CA GLY A 57 9.69 9.79 2.65
C GLY A 57 8.17 9.73 2.76
N SER A 58 7.44 10.65 2.12
CA SER A 58 5.97 10.68 2.12
C SER A 58 5.33 9.75 1.09
N VAL A 59 6.12 9.25 0.12
CA VAL A 59 5.65 8.38 -0.95
C VAL A 59 6.61 7.21 -1.12
N VAL A 60 6.05 6.00 -1.23
CA VAL A 60 6.77 4.82 -1.74
C VAL A 60 6.45 4.70 -3.22
N MET A 61 7.48 4.67 -4.06
CA MET A 61 7.38 4.41 -5.49
C MET A 61 7.80 2.97 -5.76
N GLU A 62 6.91 2.19 -6.35
CA GLU A 62 7.15 0.87 -6.90
C GLU A 62 7.31 0.98 -8.41
N GLU A 63 8.49 0.67 -8.92
CA GLU A 63 8.72 0.40 -10.33
C GLU A 63 8.49 -1.11 -10.56
N SER A 64 7.76 -1.47 -11.61
CA SER A 64 7.41 -2.87 -11.90
C SER A 64 7.63 -3.23 -13.37
N TRP A 65 8.24 -4.38 -13.60
CA TRP A 65 8.51 -4.94 -14.93
C TRP A 65 7.93 -6.34 -15.01
N PHE A 66 7.11 -6.58 -16.02
CA PHE A 66 6.44 -7.85 -16.26
C PHE A 66 6.86 -8.41 -17.61
N ASP A 67 7.17 -9.70 -17.67
CA ASP A 67 7.48 -10.38 -18.94
C ASP A 67 6.33 -10.30 -19.96
N ALA A 68 5.09 -10.12 -19.51
CA ALA A 68 3.93 -9.89 -20.39
C ALA A 68 3.98 -8.53 -21.12
N HIS A 69 4.74 -7.58 -20.60
CA HIS A 69 4.88 -6.21 -21.11
C HIS A 69 6.37 -5.86 -21.29
N LYS A 70 7.09 -6.68 -22.07
CA LYS A 70 8.54 -6.53 -22.25
C LYS A 70 8.90 -5.14 -22.76
N GLY A 71 9.84 -4.50 -22.08
CA GLY A 71 10.36 -3.18 -22.45
C GLY A 71 9.60 -2.03 -21.81
N ASP A 72 8.40 -2.27 -21.26
CA ASP A 72 7.64 -1.27 -20.56
C ASP A 72 7.77 -1.42 -19.04
N MET A 73 7.84 -0.27 -18.37
CA MET A 73 7.85 -0.16 -16.91
C MET A 73 6.54 0.48 -16.47
N MET A 74 5.90 -0.09 -15.45
CA MET A 74 4.78 0.53 -14.77
C MET A 74 5.23 1.07 -13.42
N VAL A 75 4.54 2.10 -12.93
CA VAL A 75 4.83 2.70 -11.63
C VAL A 75 3.59 2.63 -10.75
N THR A 76 3.75 2.26 -9.49
CA THR A 76 2.70 2.39 -8.47
C THR A 76 3.22 3.28 -7.34
N MET A 77 2.46 4.30 -6.96
CA MET A 77 2.79 5.19 -5.86
C MET A 77 1.85 4.97 -4.68
N TYR A 78 2.42 4.78 -3.49
CA TYR A 78 1.69 4.62 -2.25
C TYR A 78 1.92 5.85 -1.36
N SER A 79 0.86 6.43 -0.81
CA SER A 79 0.95 7.62 0.05
C SER A 79 -0.23 7.71 1.01
N VAL A 80 -0.09 8.44 2.11
CA VAL A 80 -1.21 8.76 3.01
C VAL A 80 -1.68 10.18 2.73
N HIS A 81 -2.97 10.33 2.42
CA HIS A 81 -3.61 11.62 2.23
C HIS A 81 -4.89 11.69 3.07
N GLU A 82 -5.01 12.72 3.91
CA GLU A 82 -6.15 12.93 4.81
C GLU A 82 -6.54 11.69 5.66
N GLY A 83 -5.53 10.92 6.09
CA GLY A 83 -5.76 9.70 6.88
C GLY A 83 -6.21 8.49 6.08
N LYS A 84 -6.13 8.54 4.74
CA LYS A 84 -6.40 7.43 3.84
C LYS A 84 -5.12 6.99 3.15
N LEU A 85 -4.88 5.69 3.09
CA LEU A 85 -3.81 5.12 2.30
C LEU A 85 -4.29 5.02 0.84
N ILE A 86 -3.57 5.70 -0.05
CA ILE A 86 -3.88 5.82 -1.47
C ILE A 86 -2.79 5.15 -2.29
N LEU A 87 -3.22 4.43 -3.32
CA LEU A 87 -2.40 3.83 -4.36
C LEU A 87 -2.72 4.52 -5.69
N THR A 88 -1.73 5.01 -6.41
CA THR A 88 -1.89 5.49 -7.80
C THR A 88 -1.04 4.65 -8.73
N HIS A 89 -1.64 3.99 -9.71
CA HIS A 89 -0.93 3.13 -10.65
C HIS A 89 -0.83 3.79 -12.02
N TYR A 90 0.36 3.84 -12.61
CA TYR A 90 0.65 4.36 -13.94
C TYR A 90 0.87 3.18 -14.87
N CYS A 91 -0.16 2.88 -15.66
CA CYS A 91 -0.21 1.68 -16.48
C CYS A 91 0.32 1.93 -17.91
N VAL A 92 0.81 0.87 -18.56
CA VAL A 92 1.09 0.86 -20.01
C VAL A 92 -0.14 1.15 -20.87
N ALA A 93 -1.34 0.94 -20.32
CA ALA A 93 -2.61 1.30 -20.94
C ALA A 93 -2.87 2.82 -20.98
N LYS A 94 -1.91 3.65 -20.53
CA LYS A 94 -1.99 5.12 -20.51
C LYS A 94 -3.11 5.67 -19.62
N ASN A 95 -3.56 4.89 -18.64
CA ASN A 95 -4.45 5.32 -17.58
C ASN A 95 -3.74 5.40 -16.22
N GLN A 96 -4.33 6.17 -15.29
CA GLN A 96 -3.79 6.37 -13.96
C GLN A 96 -4.86 6.14 -12.88
N PRO A 97 -5.29 4.88 -12.65
CA PRO A 97 -6.24 4.59 -11.58
C PRO A 97 -5.65 4.91 -10.21
N ARG A 98 -6.48 5.58 -9.40
CA ARG A 98 -6.26 5.80 -7.99
C ARG A 98 -7.20 4.90 -7.21
N LEU A 99 -6.65 4.17 -6.25
CA LEU A 99 -7.38 3.30 -5.35
C LEU A 99 -7.17 3.78 -3.91
N VAL A 100 -8.19 3.60 -3.08
CA VAL A 100 -8.12 3.82 -1.63
C VAL A 100 -8.11 2.47 -0.92
N ALA A 101 -7.32 2.35 0.15
CA ALA A 101 -7.39 1.21 1.05
C ALA A 101 -8.76 1.20 1.74
N SER A 102 -9.69 0.40 1.22
CA SER A 102 -11.06 0.27 1.75
C SER A 102 -11.12 -0.67 2.95
N LYS A 103 -10.12 -1.56 3.10
CA LYS A 103 -9.95 -2.39 4.29
C LYS A 103 -8.48 -2.47 4.68
N ILE A 104 -8.24 -2.27 5.97
CA ILE A 104 -6.94 -2.42 6.61
C ILE A 104 -7.16 -3.32 7.82
N GLN A 105 -6.44 -4.44 7.88
CA GLN A 105 -6.57 -5.42 8.94
C GLN A 105 -5.19 -5.81 9.47
N ASP A 106 -5.18 -6.41 10.66
CA ASP A 106 -3.97 -6.95 11.29
C ASP A 106 -2.83 -5.91 11.36
N LYS A 107 -3.18 -4.67 11.75
CA LYS A 107 -2.25 -3.53 11.86
C LYS A 107 -1.49 -3.26 10.55
N GLY A 108 -2.19 -3.24 9.42
CA GLY A 108 -1.61 -2.96 8.11
C GLY A 108 -1.01 -4.17 7.41
N ALA A 109 -1.03 -5.36 8.02
CA ALA A 109 -0.50 -6.57 7.40
C ALA A 109 -1.35 -7.05 6.21
N LYS A 110 -2.67 -6.83 6.26
CA LYS A 110 -3.62 -7.17 5.19
C LYS A 110 -4.29 -5.91 4.66
N LEU A 111 -4.21 -5.69 3.36
CA LEU A 111 -4.73 -4.49 2.70
C LEU A 111 -5.63 -4.87 1.52
N GLU A 112 -6.79 -4.24 1.43
CA GLU A 112 -7.64 -4.25 0.23
C GLU A 112 -7.79 -2.81 -0.27
N PHE A 113 -7.38 -2.60 -1.52
CA PHE A 113 -7.53 -1.35 -2.24
C PHE A 113 -8.66 -1.47 -3.25
N THR A 114 -9.49 -0.44 -3.35
CA THR A 114 -10.61 -0.37 -4.31
C THR A 114 -10.60 0.94 -5.07
N PHE A 115 -11.08 0.90 -6.31
CA PHE A 115 -11.11 2.04 -7.22
C PHE A 115 -11.76 3.28 -6.60
N MET A 116 -11.09 4.41 -6.73
CA MET A 116 -11.58 5.73 -6.34
C MET A 116 -11.93 6.56 -7.59
N ASP A 117 -10.96 6.75 -8.47
CA ASP A 117 -11.12 7.43 -9.77
C ASP A 117 -9.92 7.10 -10.68
N ALA A 118 -9.91 7.63 -11.91
CA ALA A 118 -8.79 7.52 -12.83
C ALA A 118 -8.77 8.64 -13.86
N THR A 119 -7.57 9.01 -14.29
CA THR A 119 -7.36 9.70 -15.57
C THR A 119 -7.03 8.71 -16.68
N GLY A 120 -7.21 9.13 -17.94
CA GLY A 120 -6.89 8.29 -19.10
C GLY A 120 -7.90 7.18 -19.40
N ILE A 121 -9.10 7.23 -18.82
CA ILE A 121 -10.24 6.37 -19.19
C ILE A 121 -11.45 7.21 -19.57
N ALA A 122 -12.21 6.79 -20.58
CA ALA A 122 -13.44 7.45 -21.01
C ALA A 122 -14.67 7.03 -20.16
N SER A 123 -14.64 5.81 -19.63
CA SER A 123 -15.64 5.27 -18.71
C SER A 123 -15.02 4.19 -17.81
N ARG A 124 -15.79 3.72 -16.83
CA ARG A 124 -15.41 2.64 -15.90
C ARG A 124 -15.24 1.27 -16.58
N ASP A 125 -15.80 1.08 -17.78
CA ASP A 125 -15.77 -0.20 -18.50
C ASP A 125 -14.46 -0.44 -19.26
N VAL A 126 -13.60 0.58 -19.39
CA VAL A 126 -12.27 0.46 -19.99
C VAL A 126 -11.34 -0.27 -19.01
N GLY A 127 -10.52 -1.21 -19.47
CA GLY A 127 -9.61 -1.96 -18.60
C GLY A 127 -8.65 -1.06 -17.78
N HIS A 128 -8.65 -1.24 -16.46
CA HIS A 128 -7.81 -0.53 -15.50
C HIS A 128 -7.67 -1.36 -14.21
N MET A 129 -6.76 -0.98 -13.31
CA MET A 129 -6.65 -1.58 -11.99
C MET A 129 -7.84 -1.19 -11.12
N ASP A 130 -8.76 -2.12 -10.90
CA ASP A 130 -9.99 -1.87 -10.13
C ASP A 130 -9.83 -2.20 -8.63
N ARG A 131 -9.03 -3.23 -8.34
CA ARG A 131 -8.79 -3.75 -7.00
C ARG A 131 -7.37 -4.29 -6.87
N ALA A 132 -6.76 -4.10 -5.70
CA ALA A 132 -5.48 -4.71 -5.34
C ALA A 132 -5.50 -5.21 -3.90
N THR A 133 -4.74 -6.27 -3.62
CA THR A 133 -4.64 -6.85 -2.27
C THR A 133 -3.20 -7.18 -1.93
N TYR A 134 -2.81 -6.92 -0.68
CA TYR A 134 -1.45 -7.13 -0.16
C TYR A 134 -1.46 -7.78 1.21
#